data_AF-A0A5S3YCG7-F1
#
_entry.id   AF-A0A5S3YCG7-F1
#
_cell.length_a   1.000
_cell.length_b   1.000
_cell.length_c   1.000
_cell.angle_alpha   90.00
_cell.angle_beta   90.00
_cell.angle_gamma   90.00
#
_symmetry.space_group_name_H-M   'P 1'
#
loop_
_entity.id
_entity.type
_entity.pdbx_description
1 polymer ?
#
loop_
_entity_poly.entity_id
_entity_poly.type
_entity_poly.pdbx_seq_one_letter_code
_entity_poly.pdbx_strand_id
1 'polypeptide(L)'
;MSIQVSYGANYSYGSLNDFFTYASEFFTDTTYDESIGSFAGTENPDPIVDLGFWGSFGTFSGTQFVQEGTSSDGSLGFIIQAADGSYLDYTFFSSPSHTIYGEIASISFGYGITQDANGEYSFTDELVSFDGLDTIGLNAGIDTSGNVIDRTTGDNTTHNIVDGLKDAEFDYFTTLLSDNGIDLTLNDTGAASFASLETIGVSSFVEYELVA
;
A
#
# COMPACT_ATOMS: atom_id res chain seq x y z
N MET A 1 -7.54 12.60 -8.91
CA MET A 1 -7.35 12.46 -7.45
C MET A 1 -5.86 12.30 -7.20
N SER A 2 -5.38 12.51 -5.99
CA SER A 2 -3.94 12.46 -5.65
C SER A 2 -3.74 11.61 -4.40
N ILE A 3 -2.55 11.04 -4.26
CA ILE A 3 -2.14 10.29 -3.06
C ILE A 3 -2.35 11.17 -1.83
N GLN A 4 -2.96 10.61 -0.79
CA GLN A 4 -3.08 11.22 0.53
C GLN A 4 -2.16 10.48 1.50
N VAL A 5 -1.44 11.21 2.34
CA VAL A 5 -0.60 10.64 3.38
C VAL A 5 -1.22 10.97 4.73
N SER A 6 -1.49 9.95 5.52
CA SER A 6 -1.99 10.07 6.88
C SER A 6 -0.93 9.56 7.86
N TYR A 7 -0.78 10.25 8.99
CA TYR A 7 0.17 9.89 10.02
C TYR A 7 -0.56 9.52 11.31
N GLY A 8 -0.15 8.40 11.90
CA GLY A 8 -0.65 7.95 13.19
C GLY A 8 -0.17 8.81 14.34
N ALA A 9 -0.84 8.68 15.49
CA ALA A 9 -0.56 9.49 16.67
C ALA A 9 0.86 9.28 17.23
N ASN A 10 1.45 8.11 17.01
CA ASN A 10 2.80 7.76 17.48
C ASN A 10 3.87 7.93 16.39
N TYR A 11 3.54 8.51 15.23
CA TYR A 11 4.53 8.82 14.20
C TYR A 11 5.48 9.92 14.69
N SER A 12 6.75 9.56 14.90
CA SER A 12 7.76 10.46 15.47
C SER A 12 8.96 10.73 14.56
N TYR A 13 8.93 10.27 13.31
CA TYR A 13 10.06 10.39 12.38
C TYR A 13 10.18 11.82 11.82
N GLY A 14 11.40 12.28 11.57
CA GLY A 14 11.66 13.64 11.08
C GLY A 14 11.18 13.88 9.64
N SER A 15 10.97 12.81 8.88
CA SER A 15 10.53 12.80 7.48
C SER A 15 10.04 11.39 7.09
N LEU A 16 9.44 11.23 5.91
CA LEU A 16 9.16 9.91 5.34
C LEU A 16 10.45 9.16 4.99
N ASN A 17 11.50 9.87 4.57
CA ASN A 17 12.82 9.27 4.33
C ASN A 17 13.40 8.63 5.59
N ASP A 18 13.29 9.30 6.74
CA ASP A 18 13.72 8.74 8.03
C ASP A 18 12.90 7.51 8.40
N PHE A 19 11.59 7.55 8.14
CA PHE A 19 10.70 6.40 8.34
C PHE A 19 11.09 5.21 7.47
N PHE A 20 11.28 5.38 6.15
CA PHE A 20 11.66 4.27 5.27
C PHE A 20 13.07 3.75 5.56
N THR A 21 13.98 4.62 6.01
CA THR A 21 15.30 4.20 6.50
C THR A 21 15.15 3.27 7.70
N TYR A 22 14.33 3.65 8.68
CA TYR A 22 14.04 2.79 9.84
C TYR A 22 13.31 1.50 9.45
N ALA A 23 12.29 1.59 8.59
CA ALA A 23 11.51 0.44 8.16
C ALA A 23 12.39 -0.63 7.48
N SER A 24 13.48 -0.22 6.82
CA SER A 24 14.38 -1.14 6.12
C SER A 24 15.06 -2.14 7.05
N GLU A 25 15.14 -1.83 8.35
CA GLU A 25 15.75 -2.72 9.34
C GLU A 25 14.89 -3.96 9.64
N PHE A 26 13.58 -3.93 9.33
CA PHE A 26 12.62 -4.98 9.72
C PHE A 26 12.45 -6.08 8.67
N PHE A 27 12.69 -5.78 7.39
CA PHE A 27 12.42 -6.70 6.29
C PHE A 27 13.73 -7.32 5.74
N THR A 28 14.69 -7.61 6.63
CA THR A 28 16.06 -8.04 6.28
C THR A 28 16.26 -9.56 6.24
N ASP A 29 15.35 -10.36 6.82
CA ASP A 29 15.37 -11.82 6.74
C ASP A 29 14.44 -12.30 5.63
N THR A 30 14.95 -12.22 4.39
CA THR A 30 14.28 -12.75 3.20
C THR A 30 14.84 -14.13 2.86
N THR A 31 14.83 -15.05 3.83
CA THR A 31 14.90 -16.46 3.48
C THR A 31 13.72 -16.76 2.56
N TYR A 32 14.02 -16.85 1.26
CA TYR A 32 13.12 -16.97 0.11
C TYR A 32 12.07 -18.10 0.20
N ASP A 33 12.17 -18.93 1.24
CA ASP A 33 11.43 -20.17 1.45
C ASP A 33 10.28 -20.05 2.47
N GLU A 34 10.15 -18.97 3.28
CA GLU A 34 9.19 -18.99 4.41
C GLU A 34 8.22 -17.79 4.55
N SER A 35 8.38 -16.66 3.86
CA SER A 35 7.44 -15.53 4.00
C SER A 35 7.03 -14.92 2.66
N ILE A 36 5.98 -15.49 2.03
CA ILE A 36 5.35 -14.89 0.85
C ILE A 36 4.51 -13.66 1.24
N GLY A 37 4.32 -13.39 2.53
CA GLY A 37 3.22 -12.59 3.08
C GLY A 37 1.94 -13.41 3.19
N SER A 38 0.88 -12.83 3.75
CA SER A 38 -0.42 -13.47 3.88
C SER A 38 -1.50 -12.67 3.16
N PHE A 39 -2.38 -13.38 2.44
CA PHE A 39 -3.59 -12.80 1.88
C PHE A 39 -4.72 -12.83 2.91
N ALA A 40 -5.60 -11.84 2.85
CA ALA A 40 -6.69 -11.66 3.79
C ALA A 40 -7.95 -11.11 3.12
N GLY A 41 -9.05 -11.17 3.87
CA GLY A 41 -10.37 -10.74 3.43
C GLY A 41 -10.99 -11.70 2.42
N THR A 42 -11.70 -11.15 1.44
CA THR A 42 -12.46 -11.96 0.47
C THR A 42 -11.54 -12.47 -0.64
N GLU A 43 -11.53 -13.78 -0.87
CA GLU A 43 -10.79 -14.41 -1.97
C GLU A 43 -11.38 -13.99 -3.32
N ASN A 44 -10.53 -13.80 -4.34
CA ASN A 44 -10.98 -13.48 -5.69
C ASN A 44 -11.75 -14.67 -6.29
N PRO A 45 -13.05 -14.53 -6.63
CA PRO A 45 -13.82 -15.62 -7.20
C PRO A 45 -13.49 -15.90 -8.69
N ASP A 46 -12.80 -15.00 -9.37
CA ASP A 46 -12.52 -15.08 -10.82
C ASP A 46 -11.13 -14.47 -11.15
N PRO A 47 -10.02 -15.09 -10.69
CA PRO A 47 -8.67 -14.60 -10.99
C PRO A 47 -8.30 -14.79 -12.46
N ILE A 48 -7.50 -13.87 -13.01
CA ILE A 48 -6.99 -13.97 -14.39
C ILE A 48 -6.16 -15.25 -14.57
N VAL A 49 -5.37 -15.58 -13.55
CA VAL A 49 -4.59 -16.82 -13.48
C VAL A 49 -5.20 -17.69 -12.38
N ASP A 50 -5.99 -18.68 -12.81
CA ASP A 50 -6.52 -19.71 -11.90
C ASP A 50 -5.39 -20.66 -11.49
N LEU A 51 -5.17 -20.74 -10.17
CA LEU A 51 -4.18 -21.62 -9.57
C LEU A 51 -4.73 -23.04 -9.38
N GLY A 52 -6.05 -23.21 -9.44
CA GLY A 52 -6.75 -24.36 -8.89
C GLY A 52 -6.82 -24.31 -7.37
N PHE A 53 -7.27 -25.41 -6.76
CA PHE A 53 -7.45 -25.52 -5.32
C PHE A 53 -6.16 -26.02 -4.63
N TRP A 54 -5.59 -25.22 -3.72
CA TRP A 54 -4.33 -25.54 -3.03
C TRP A 54 -4.47 -25.96 -1.56
N GLY A 55 -5.68 -26.27 -1.07
CA GLY A 55 -5.86 -26.91 0.24
C GLY A 55 -5.24 -26.12 1.40
N SER A 56 -4.22 -26.68 2.07
CA SER A 56 -3.62 -26.16 3.31
C SER A 56 -2.65 -24.98 3.13
N PHE A 57 -2.37 -24.54 1.90
CA PHE A 57 -1.43 -23.45 1.62
C PHE A 57 -2.03 -22.04 1.78
N GLY A 58 -3.31 -21.93 2.15
CA GLY A 58 -4.02 -20.65 2.26
C GLY A 58 -4.55 -20.14 0.92
N THR A 59 -5.16 -18.96 0.92
CA THR A 59 -5.57 -18.27 -0.31
C THR A 59 -4.36 -17.55 -0.90
N PHE A 60 -4.30 -17.51 -2.23
CA PHE A 60 -3.30 -16.72 -2.97
C PHE A 60 -3.91 -15.46 -3.57
N SER A 61 -5.09 -15.10 -3.08
CA SER A 61 -5.76 -13.87 -3.40
C SER A 61 -6.56 -13.37 -2.20
N GLY A 62 -6.85 -12.07 -2.20
CA GLY A 62 -7.55 -11.42 -1.12
C GLY A 62 -7.81 -9.94 -1.41
N THR A 63 -8.61 -9.30 -0.57
CA THR A 63 -8.75 -7.84 -0.56
C THR A 63 -7.57 -7.16 0.14
N GLN A 64 -6.76 -7.93 0.86
CA GLN A 64 -5.54 -7.46 1.51
C GLN A 64 -4.35 -8.39 1.29
N PHE A 65 -3.16 -7.79 1.29
CA PHE A 65 -1.89 -8.49 1.43
C PHE A 65 -1.11 -7.89 2.62
N VAL A 66 -0.62 -8.73 3.52
CA VAL A 66 0.11 -8.30 4.72
C VAL A 66 1.44 -9.02 4.85
N GLN A 67 2.44 -8.30 5.37
CA GLN A 67 3.67 -8.92 5.85
C GLN A 67 4.16 -8.21 7.11
N GLU A 68 4.68 -8.99 8.05
CA GLU A 68 5.38 -8.50 9.23
C GLU A 68 6.87 -8.82 9.11
N GLY A 69 7.70 -7.79 9.30
CA GLY A 69 9.15 -7.92 9.45
C GLY A 69 9.54 -7.83 10.92
N THR A 70 10.69 -8.42 11.27
CA THR A 70 11.22 -8.43 12.64
C THR A 70 12.65 -7.92 12.68
N SER A 71 12.97 -7.10 13.67
CA SER A 71 14.32 -6.62 13.95
C SER A 71 14.64 -6.76 15.45
N SER A 72 15.81 -6.28 15.89
CA SER A 72 16.12 -6.18 17.32
C SER A 72 15.18 -5.23 18.07
N ASP A 73 14.54 -4.32 17.36
CA ASP A 73 13.75 -3.21 17.91
C ASP A 73 12.26 -3.53 17.97
N GLY A 74 11.85 -4.69 17.44
CA GLY A 74 10.49 -5.20 17.52
C GLY A 74 10.02 -5.81 16.19
N SER A 75 8.72 -5.66 15.92
CA SER A 75 8.10 -6.09 14.66
C SER A 75 7.43 -4.89 14.01
N LEU A 76 7.61 -4.70 12.70
CA LEU A 76 6.95 -3.68 11.89
C LEU A 76 6.28 -4.39 10.71
N GLY A 77 5.03 -4.07 10.44
CA GLY A 77 4.32 -4.63 9.31
C GLY A 77 3.89 -3.60 8.29
N PHE A 78 3.52 -4.10 7.11
CA PHE A 78 2.75 -3.34 6.14
C PHE A 78 1.49 -4.10 5.72
N ILE A 79 0.41 -3.37 5.45
CA ILE A 79 -0.83 -3.89 4.89
C ILE A 79 -1.11 -3.15 3.59
N ILE A 80 -1.32 -3.91 2.52
CA ILE A 80 -1.72 -3.41 1.20
C ILE A 80 -3.20 -3.73 1.02
N GLN A 81 -4.00 -2.72 0.73
CA GLN A 81 -5.42 -2.84 0.44
C GLN A 81 -5.64 -2.83 -1.09
N ALA A 82 -6.38 -3.80 -1.60
CA ALA A 82 -6.86 -3.78 -2.98
C ALA A 82 -7.84 -2.62 -3.20
N ALA A 83 -7.91 -2.11 -4.43
CA ALA A 83 -8.92 -1.11 -4.80
C ALA A 83 -10.35 -1.61 -4.58
N ASP A 84 -11.30 -0.68 -4.41
CA ASP A 84 -12.69 -1.00 -4.10
C ASP A 84 -13.29 -1.96 -5.15
N GLY A 85 -13.72 -3.13 -4.70
CA GLY A 85 -14.29 -4.17 -5.56
C GLY A 85 -13.26 -4.99 -6.35
N SER A 86 -11.97 -4.78 -6.11
CA SER A 86 -10.83 -5.50 -6.70
C SER A 86 -10.17 -6.44 -5.69
N TYR A 87 -9.18 -7.20 -6.16
CA TYR A 87 -8.39 -8.14 -5.37
C TYR A 87 -6.91 -7.98 -5.69
N LEU A 88 -6.07 -8.45 -4.76
CA LEU A 88 -4.67 -8.77 -5.01
C LEU A 88 -4.58 -10.27 -5.22
N ASP A 89 -3.83 -10.69 -6.24
CA ASP A 89 -3.71 -12.07 -6.68
C ASP A 89 -2.25 -12.43 -6.88
N TYR A 90 -1.86 -13.65 -6.53
CA TYR A 90 -0.50 -14.15 -6.67
C TYR A 90 -0.45 -15.44 -7.48
N THR A 91 0.36 -15.47 -8.53
CA THR A 91 0.36 -16.57 -9.51
C THR A 91 1.06 -17.86 -9.04
N PHE A 92 1.75 -17.85 -7.90
CA PHE A 92 2.50 -18.99 -7.35
C PHE A 92 3.33 -19.74 -8.41
N PHE A 93 2.97 -20.97 -8.80
CA PHE A 93 3.68 -21.71 -9.85
C PHE A 93 3.05 -21.59 -11.26
N SER A 94 1.89 -20.96 -11.38
CA SER A 94 1.24 -20.72 -12.67
C SER A 94 1.96 -19.62 -13.44
N SER A 95 2.06 -19.75 -14.77
CA SER A 95 2.76 -18.77 -15.60
C SER A 95 1.93 -17.48 -15.76
N PRO A 96 2.53 -16.29 -15.57
CA PRO A 96 3.91 -16.04 -15.13
C PRO A 96 4.09 -16.33 -13.64
N SER A 97 5.10 -17.14 -13.25
CA SER A 97 5.25 -17.61 -11.85
C SER A 97 5.56 -16.48 -10.87
N HIS A 98 5.28 -16.73 -9.59
CA HIS A 98 5.54 -15.89 -8.40
C HIS A 98 5.32 -14.39 -8.62
N THR A 99 4.27 -14.06 -9.37
CA THR A 99 3.94 -12.70 -9.77
C THR A 99 2.69 -12.29 -9.00
N ILE A 100 2.74 -11.13 -8.34
CA ILE A 100 1.56 -10.53 -7.71
C ILE A 100 1.00 -9.46 -8.65
N TYR A 101 -0.31 -9.38 -8.75
CA TYR A 101 -1.04 -8.43 -9.56
C TYR A 101 -2.33 -8.03 -8.84
N GLY A 102 -3.05 -7.06 -9.39
CA GLY A 102 -4.19 -6.42 -8.75
C GLY A 102 -3.95 -4.92 -8.52
N GLU A 103 -5.03 -4.17 -8.43
CA GLU A 103 -4.99 -2.73 -8.22
C GLU A 103 -4.85 -2.41 -6.72
N ILE A 104 -3.87 -1.58 -6.35
CA ILE A 104 -3.62 -1.18 -4.96
C ILE A 104 -4.32 0.14 -4.69
N ALA A 105 -5.22 0.19 -3.70
CA ALA A 105 -5.81 1.44 -3.22
C ALA A 105 -4.93 2.12 -2.17
N SER A 106 -4.42 1.35 -1.21
CA SER A 106 -3.63 1.92 -0.13
C SER A 106 -2.56 0.98 0.40
N ILE A 107 -1.54 1.59 1.01
CA ILE A 107 -0.47 0.90 1.74
C ILE A 107 -0.34 1.58 3.10
N SER A 108 -0.38 0.80 4.16
CA SER A 108 -0.20 1.27 5.53
C SER A 108 0.94 0.53 6.21
N PHE A 109 1.62 1.20 7.13
CA PHE A 109 2.67 0.64 7.97
C PHE A 109 2.35 0.85 9.43
N GLY A 110 2.69 -0.13 10.27
CA GLY A 110 2.42 -0.03 11.69
C GLY A 110 2.91 -1.19 12.52
N TYR A 111 2.59 -1.13 13.81
CA TYR A 111 2.96 -2.12 14.80
C TYR A 111 1.75 -2.94 15.27
N GLY A 112 2.02 -4.19 15.63
CA GLY A 112 1.03 -5.11 16.20
C GLY A 112 -0.08 -5.42 15.20
N ILE A 113 0.24 -6.22 14.18
CA ILE A 113 -0.76 -6.72 13.24
C ILE A 113 -1.77 -7.56 14.01
N THR A 114 -3.05 -7.24 13.82
CA THR A 114 -4.17 -7.99 14.38
C THR A 114 -5.15 -8.31 13.26
N GLN A 115 -5.84 -9.44 13.38
CA GLN A 115 -6.85 -9.86 12.42
C GLN A 115 -8.23 -9.84 13.09
N ASP A 116 -9.20 -9.28 12.39
CA ASP A 116 -10.59 -9.26 12.85
C ASP A 116 -11.31 -10.59 12.56
N ALA A 117 -12.59 -10.68 12.96
CA ALA A 117 -13.38 -11.88 12.74
C ALA A 117 -13.73 -12.15 11.26
N ASN A 118 -13.61 -11.14 10.39
CA ASN A 118 -13.82 -11.24 8.95
C ASN A 118 -12.55 -11.64 8.20
N GLY A 119 -11.42 -11.75 8.90
CA GLY A 119 -10.14 -12.09 8.32
C GLY A 119 -9.36 -10.90 7.79
N GLU A 120 -9.79 -9.67 8.04
CA GLU A 120 -9.07 -8.45 7.63
C GLU A 120 -8.06 -8.04 8.71
N TYR A 121 -6.89 -7.60 8.27
CA TYR A 121 -5.81 -7.14 9.12
C TYR A 121 -5.90 -5.64 9.38
N SER A 122 -5.43 -5.26 10.57
CA SER A 122 -5.24 -3.88 10.99
C SER A 122 -4.08 -3.78 11.98
N PHE A 123 -3.55 -2.57 12.16
CA PHE A 123 -2.53 -2.30 13.18
C PHE A 123 -3.16 -1.86 14.50
N THR A 124 -2.60 -2.34 15.61
CA THR A 124 -2.87 -1.71 16.92
C THR A 124 -2.31 -0.29 17.02
N ASP A 125 -1.23 -0.03 16.28
CA ASP A 125 -0.60 1.28 16.16
C ASP A 125 -0.17 1.51 14.71
N GLU A 126 -1.05 2.09 13.90
CA GLU A 126 -0.71 2.53 12.54
C GLU A 126 0.22 3.75 12.62
N LEU A 127 1.32 3.74 11.88
CA LEU A 127 2.29 4.83 11.85
C LEU A 127 2.05 5.76 10.66
N VAL A 128 1.89 5.20 9.47
CA VAL A 128 1.70 5.98 8.25
C VAL A 128 0.89 5.18 7.24
N SER A 129 -0.01 5.85 6.54
CA SER A 129 -0.82 5.29 5.46
C SER A 129 -0.80 6.19 4.23
N PHE A 130 -0.80 5.54 3.07
CA PHE A 130 -0.80 6.14 1.74
C PHE A 130 -2.06 5.68 1.02
N ASP A 131 -3.04 6.57 0.88
CA ASP A 131 -4.32 6.30 0.24
C ASP A 131 -4.41 6.89 -1.16
N GLY A 132 -5.22 6.31 -2.02
CA GLY A 132 -5.48 6.80 -3.38
C GLY A 132 -4.42 6.39 -4.41
N LEU A 133 -3.71 5.29 -4.15
CA LEU A 133 -2.71 4.70 -5.07
C LEU A 133 -3.34 4.13 -6.35
N ASP A 134 -4.63 3.84 -6.34
CA ASP A 134 -5.43 3.45 -7.50
C ASP A 134 -5.65 4.64 -8.46
N THR A 135 -5.48 5.87 -7.97
CA THR A 135 -5.81 7.08 -8.73
C THR A 135 -4.65 7.64 -9.58
N ILE A 136 -3.45 7.07 -9.45
CA ILE A 136 -2.23 7.55 -10.14
C ILE A 136 -1.87 6.75 -11.40
N GLY A 137 -2.73 5.80 -11.80
CA GLY A 137 -2.56 5.06 -13.06
C GLY A 137 -1.52 3.94 -13.00
N LEU A 138 -1.40 3.25 -11.86
CA LEU A 138 -0.68 1.97 -11.78
C LEU A 138 -1.33 0.97 -12.73
N ASN A 139 -0.53 0.13 -13.39
CA ASN A 139 -1.07 -0.83 -14.36
C ASN A 139 -1.67 -2.09 -13.72
N ALA A 140 -1.76 -2.15 -12.38
CA ALA A 140 -2.24 -3.29 -11.62
C ALA A 140 -1.52 -4.61 -11.92
N GLY A 141 -0.35 -4.57 -12.58
CA GLY A 141 0.35 -5.76 -13.07
C GLY A 141 -0.32 -6.44 -14.27
N ILE A 142 -1.18 -5.74 -15.02
CA ILE A 142 -1.94 -6.27 -16.15
C ILE A 142 -1.60 -5.48 -17.43
N ASP A 143 -1.33 -6.20 -18.53
CA ASP A 143 -1.04 -5.60 -19.82
C ASP A 143 -2.32 -5.10 -20.54
N THR A 144 -2.16 -4.39 -21.64
CA THR A 144 -3.29 -3.86 -22.43
C THR A 144 -4.18 -4.95 -23.06
N SER A 145 -3.73 -6.21 -23.05
CA SER A 145 -4.47 -7.37 -23.54
C SER A 145 -5.17 -8.14 -22.41
N GLY A 146 -5.06 -7.69 -21.16
CA GLY A 146 -5.66 -8.34 -19.99
C GLY A 146 -4.83 -9.50 -19.43
N ASN A 147 -3.56 -9.65 -19.80
CA ASN A 147 -2.68 -10.68 -19.26
C ASN A 147 -1.87 -10.15 -18.08
N VAL A 148 -1.55 -11.03 -17.13
CA VAL A 148 -0.61 -10.72 -16.05
C VAL A 148 0.79 -10.46 -16.64
N ILE A 149 1.38 -9.34 -16.28
CA ILE A 149 2.75 -8.96 -16.64
C ILE A 149 3.72 -9.73 -15.74
N ASP A 150 4.63 -10.51 -16.33
CA ASP A 150 5.61 -11.30 -15.59
C ASP A 150 6.50 -10.41 -14.70
N ARG A 151 6.74 -10.84 -13.46
CA ARG A 151 7.62 -10.12 -12.51
C ARG A 151 9.00 -9.76 -13.05
N THR A 152 9.52 -10.55 -13.99
CA THR A 152 10.87 -10.38 -14.54
C THR A 152 11.00 -9.27 -15.57
N THR A 153 9.91 -8.62 -15.99
CA THR A 153 9.96 -7.53 -16.99
C THR A 153 10.34 -6.19 -16.39
N GLY A 154 10.09 -5.99 -15.09
CA GLY A 154 10.15 -4.69 -14.43
C GLY A 154 8.97 -3.76 -14.76
N ASP A 155 8.02 -4.19 -15.59
CA ASP A 155 6.85 -3.39 -15.98
C ASP A 155 5.64 -3.61 -15.06
N ASN A 156 5.64 -4.65 -14.22
CA ASN A 156 4.52 -4.93 -13.30
C ASN A 156 4.58 -4.02 -12.06
N THR A 157 3.80 -2.93 -12.07
CA THR A 157 3.82 -1.93 -10.99
C THR A 157 3.45 -2.50 -9.62
N THR A 158 2.40 -3.34 -9.56
CA THR A 158 1.96 -3.99 -8.32
C THR A 158 3.04 -4.89 -7.75
N HIS A 159 3.64 -5.74 -8.60
CA HIS A 159 4.72 -6.63 -8.16
C HIS A 159 5.94 -5.85 -7.69
N ASN A 160 6.40 -4.85 -8.46
CA ASN A 160 7.57 -4.07 -8.09
C ASN A 160 7.40 -3.35 -6.75
N ILE A 161 6.19 -2.83 -6.46
CA ILE A 161 5.90 -2.24 -5.15
C ILE A 161 5.99 -3.32 -4.08
N VAL A 162 5.20 -4.39 -4.22
CA VAL A 162 5.10 -5.43 -3.18
C VAL A 162 6.46 -6.07 -2.91
N ASP A 163 7.18 -6.49 -3.95
CA ASP A 163 8.49 -7.14 -3.84
C ASP A 163 9.50 -6.19 -3.16
N GLY A 164 9.53 -4.92 -3.57
CA GLY A 164 10.35 -3.91 -2.92
C GLY A 164 10.03 -3.72 -1.43
N LEU A 165 8.75 -3.69 -1.04
CA LEU A 165 8.37 -3.61 0.38
C LEU A 165 8.83 -4.84 1.17
N LYS A 166 8.72 -6.03 0.58
CA LYS A 166 9.07 -7.30 1.22
C LYS A 166 10.57 -7.45 1.47
N ASP A 167 11.38 -6.86 0.59
CA ASP A 167 12.83 -7.03 0.58
C ASP A 167 13.58 -5.81 1.16
N ALA A 168 12.88 -4.92 1.87
CA ALA A 168 13.41 -3.65 2.37
C ALA A 168 13.95 -2.71 1.27
N GLU A 169 13.55 -2.91 0.02
CA GLU A 169 13.94 -2.11 -1.14
C GLU A 169 12.83 -1.08 -1.50
N PHE A 170 12.69 -0.05 -0.67
CA PHE A 170 11.61 0.95 -0.81
C PHE A 170 11.78 1.95 -1.97
N ASP A 171 12.87 1.88 -2.74
CA ASP A 171 13.20 2.87 -3.77
C ASP A 171 12.12 3.02 -4.85
N TYR A 172 11.51 1.91 -5.28
CA TYR A 172 10.44 1.95 -6.27
C TYR A 172 9.21 2.72 -5.74
N PHE A 173 8.78 2.38 -4.53
CA PHE A 173 7.61 3.00 -3.91
C PHE A 173 7.86 4.48 -3.56
N THR A 174 9.02 4.81 -3.01
CA THR A 174 9.38 6.19 -2.66
C THR A 174 9.56 7.08 -3.89
N THR A 175 10.12 6.56 -4.98
CA THR A 175 10.17 7.26 -6.27
C THR A 175 8.76 7.52 -6.80
N LEU A 176 7.88 6.50 -6.77
CA LEU A 176 6.49 6.65 -7.17
C LEU A 176 5.75 7.73 -6.36
N LEU A 177 5.93 7.76 -5.04
CA LEU A 177 5.37 8.80 -4.17
C LEU A 177 5.87 10.20 -4.58
N SER A 178 7.19 10.34 -4.78
CA SER A 178 7.82 11.61 -5.16
C SER A 178 7.37 12.11 -6.53
N ASP A 179 7.30 11.22 -7.52
CA ASP A 179 6.81 11.51 -8.87
C ASP A 179 5.34 11.98 -8.87
N ASN A 180 4.58 11.57 -7.86
CA ASN A 180 3.19 11.99 -7.62
C ASN A 180 3.06 13.15 -6.62
N GLY A 181 4.16 13.86 -6.34
CA GLY A 181 4.15 15.13 -5.61
C GLY A 181 4.19 15.01 -4.09
N ILE A 182 4.44 13.81 -3.54
CA ILE A 182 4.67 13.63 -2.11
C ILE A 182 6.11 14.03 -1.77
N ASP A 183 6.28 15.02 -0.89
CA ASP A 183 7.60 15.41 -0.39
C ASP A 183 8.06 14.48 0.73
N LEU A 184 9.01 13.60 0.42
CA LEU A 184 9.53 12.63 1.38
C LEU A 184 10.44 13.23 2.46
N THR A 185 10.88 14.48 2.29
CA THR A 185 11.82 15.16 3.20
C THR A 185 11.15 15.94 4.31
N LEU A 186 9.84 16.17 4.20
CA LEU A 186 9.06 16.88 5.19
C LEU A 186 8.32 15.91 6.11
N ASN A 187 8.19 16.29 7.37
CA ASN A 187 7.22 15.69 8.28
C ASN A 187 6.02 16.63 8.38
N ASP A 188 4.91 16.25 7.75
CA ASP A 188 3.68 17.05 7.72
C ASP A 188 2.76 16.82 8.94
N THR A 189 3.22 16.09 9.97
CA THR A 189 2.52 15.98 11.26
C THR A 189 2.28 17.35 11.92
N GLY A 190 2.98 18.40 11.48
CA GLY A 190 2.76 19.79 11.89
C GLY A 190 1.63 20.54 11.17
N ALA A 191 1.07 20.03 10.06
CA ALA A 191 -0.02 20.68 9.31
C ALA A 191 -1.39 20.01 9.48
N ALA A 192 -1.48 18.88 10.18
CA ALA A 192 -2.73 18.23 10.57
C ALA A 192 -3.53 18.98 11.67
N SER A 193 -3.23 20.26 11.89
CA SER A 193 -4.08 21.20 12.62
C SER A 193 -5.09 21.83 11.63
N PHE A 194 -6.16 21.10 11.32
CA PHE A 194 -7.45 21.63 10.86
C PHE A 194 -7.47 22.66 9.71
N ALA A 195 -6.63 22.56 8.69
CA ALA A 195 -6.88 23.28 7.44
C ALA A 195 -7.88 22.49 6.58
N SER A 196 -9.14 22.47 7.03
CA SER A 196 -10.27 22.11 6.19
C SER A 196 -10.23 22.91 4.88
N LEU A 197 -10.28 22.22 3.74
CA LEU A 197 -11.11 22.57 2.59
C LEU A 197 -11.54 24.06 2.48
N GLU A 198 -10.60 24.97 2.20
CA GLU A 198 -10.93 26.24 1.55
C GLU A 198 -10.61 26.11 0.06
N THR A 199 -11.56 25.48 -0.64
CA THR A 199 -12.17 26.04 -1.83
C THR A 199 -11.22 26.85 -2.72
N ILE A 200 -10.62 26.14 -3.68
CA ILE A 200 -10.28 26.74 -4.97
C ILE A 200 -11.58 27.26 -5.59
N GLY A 201 -11.83 28.56 -5.42
CA GLY A 201 -12.70 29.39 -6.24
C GLY A 201 -14.21 29.33 -5.98
N VAL A 202 -14.73 30.30 -5.20
CA VAL A 202 -15.98 30.99 -5.56
C VAL A 202 -15.85 32.49 -5.30
N SER A 203 -16.19 33.26 -6.34
CA SER A 203 -16.19 34.72 -6.42
C SER A 203 -17.18 35.41 -5.48
N SER A 204 -16.73 36.53 -4.91
CA SER A 204 -17.48 37.75 -4.58
C SER A 204 -18.97 37.66 -4.22
N PHE A 205 -19.29 38.05 -2.99
CA PHE A 205 -20.41 38.96 -2.76
C PHE A 205 -19.97 40.08 -1.82
N VAL A 206 -19.90 41.28 -2.38
CA VAL A 206 -19.90 42.54 -1.63
C VAL A 206 -21.34 42.77 -1.19
N GLU A 207 -21.63 42.64 0.11
CA GLU A 207 -22.84 43.25 0.67
C GLU A 207 -22.47 44.62 1.23
N TYR A 208 -22.99 45.64 0.57
CA TYR A 208 -22.91 47.03 1.02
C TYR A 208 -23.96 47.20 2.13
N GLU A 209 -23.53 47.45 3.36
CA GLU A 209 -24.44 47.78 4.45
C GLU A 209 -25.03 49.18 4.20
N LEU A 210 -26.30 49.23 3.82
CA LEU A 210 -27.11 50.45 3.84
C LEU A 210 -27.44 50.77 5.30
N VAL A 211 -26.65 51.67 5.90
CA VAL A 211 -27.03 52.34 7.15
C VAL A 211 -28.21 53.29 6.85
N ALA A 212 -29.21 53.22 7.71
CA ALA A 212 -30.54 53.85 7.64
C ALA A 212 -30.60 55.31 7.17
#